data_AF-A0A5S3XXI6-F1
#
_entry.id   AF-A0A5S3XXI6-F1
#
_cell.length_a   1.000
_cell.length_b   1.000
_cell.length_c   1.000
_cell.angle_alpha   90.00
_cell.angle_beta   90.00
_cell.angle_gamma   90.00
#
_symmetry.space_group_name_H-M   'P 1'
#
loop_
_entity.id
_entity.type
_entity.pdbx_description
1 polymer ?
#
loop_
_entity_poly.entity_id
_entity_poly.type
_entity_poly.pdbx_seq_one_letter_code
_entity_poly.pdbx_strand_id
1 'polypeptide(L)'
;YDVGYIHYAYPDASGSSDFGELYGALSWQWLSLKASYLTHAQEDQSTEEEMLYLELGASFTILNETELAFHIGQSSGDTVKEWTGEDDSYMDYGVSIAKNGFTLGLVKT
;
A
#
# COMPACT_ATOMS: atom_id res chain seq x y z
N TYR A 1 3.51 -4.59 16.16
CA TYR A 1 3.76 -5.21 14.85
C TYR A 1 2.50 -5.92 14.44
N ASP A 2 2.31 -6.12 13.14
CA ASP A 2 1.18 -6.84 12.56
C ASP A 2 1.66 -7.59 11.32
N VAL A 3 1.10 -8.77 11.07
CA VAL A 3 1.38 -9.56 9.86
C VAL A 3 0.08 -10.17 9.39
N GLY A 4 -0.14 -10.20 8.09
CA GLY A 4 -1.42 -10.66 7.56
C GLY A 4 -1.34 -11.13 6.13
N TYR A 5 -2.45 -11.72 5.71
CA TYR A 5 -2.72 -12.11 4.34
C TYR A 5 -4.08 -11.54 3.96
N ILE A 6 -4.14 -10.92 2.78
CA ILE A 6 -5.36 -10.40 2.18
C ILE A 6 -5.62 -11.21 0.91
N HIS A 7 -6.83 -11.74 0.78
CA HIS A 7 -7.30 -12.35 -0.47
C HIS A 7 -8.25 -11.38 -1.15
N TYR A 8 -7.89 -10.97 -2.37
CA TYR A 8 -8.74 -10.17 -3.22
C TYR A 8 -9.47 -11.10 -4.18
N ALA A 9 -10.80 -11.14 -4.03
CA ALA A 9 -11.67 -11.96 -4.86
C ALA A 9 -12.54 -11.05 -5.75
N TYR A 10 -12.45 -11.26 -7.06
CA TYR A 10 -13.14 -10.50 -8.10
C TYR A 10 -14.06 -11.43 -8.93
N PRO A 11 -15.17 -11.90 -8.35
CA PRO A 11 -16.06 -12.88 -9.00
C PRO A 11 -16.74 -12.37 -10.27
N ASP A 12 -16.85 -11.04 -10.43
CA ASP A 12 -17.52 -10.38 -11.55
C ASP A 12 -16.53 -9.79 -12.58
N ALA A 13 -15.22 -10.02 -12.41
CA ALA A 13 -14.22 -9.57 -13.38
C ALA A 13 -14.35 -10.37 -14.69
N SER A 14 -14.08 -9.70 -15.82
CA SER A 14 -13.99 -10.38 -17.11
C SER A 14 -12.66 -11.13 -17.18
N GLY A 15 -12.66 -12.37 -16.70
CA GLY A 15 -11.46 -13.17 -16.54
C GLY A 15 -11.29 -13.55 -15.07
N SER A 16 -10.17 -14.15 -14.77
CA SER A 16 -9.81 -14.54 -13.43
C SER A 16 -8.75 -13.53 -12.97
N SER A 17 -9.07 -12.74 -11.94
CA SER A 17 -8.24 -11.61 -11.49
C SER A 17 -8.04 -11.63 -9.97
N ASP A 18 -8.23 -12.80 -9.37
CA ASP A 18 -8.05 -13.00 -7.94
C ASP A 18 -6.56 -13.03 -7.62
N PHE A 19 -6.15 -12.28 -6.61
CA PHE A 19 -4.77 -12.29 -6.13
C PHE A 19 -4.72 -12.25 -4.61
N GLY A 20 -3.56 -12.62 -4.06
CA GLY A 20 -3.25 -12.51 -2.65
C GLY A 20 -2.25 -11.41 -2.36
N GLU A 21 -2.20 -10.95 -1.12
CA GLU A 21 -1.16 -10.06 -0.62
C GLU A 21 -0.73 -10.51 0.77
N LEU A 22 0.56 -10.73 0.96
CA LEU A 22 1.17 -10.88 2.27
C LEU A 22 1.70 -9.54 2.73
N TYR A 23 1.46 -9.17 3.98
CA TYR A 23 2.04 -7.94 4.53
C TYR A 23 2.64 -8.15 5.92
N GLY A 24 3.59 -7.29 6.24
CA GLY A 24 4.15 -7.13 7.57
C GLY A 24 4.34 -5.66 7.91
N ALA A 25 3.91 -5.27 9.11
CA ALA A 25 3.97 -3.91 9.61
C ALA A 25 4.67 -3.84 10.98
N LEU A 26 5.53 -2.84 11.13
CA LEU A 26 6.15 -2.45 12.39
C LEU A 26 5.76 -1.02 12.71
N SER A 27 5.42 -0.75 13.97
CA SER A 27 5.12 0.61 14.43
C SER A 27 5.88 0.85 15.72
N TRP A 28 6.51 2.02 15.81
CA TRP A 28 7.25 2.44 16.98
C TRP A 28 7.11 3.94 17.19
N GLN A 29 6.48 4.31 18.31
CA GLN A 29 6.15 5.70 18.63
C GLN A 29 5.36 6.34 17.48
N TRP A 30 5.89 7.39 16.87
CA TRP A 30 5.31 8.14 15.76
C TRP A 30 5.67 7.56 14.40
N LEU A 31 6.49 6.51 14.31
CA LEU A 31 6.91 5.89 13.05
C LEU A 31 6.15 4.59 12.76
N SER A 32 5.84 4.35 11.48
CA SER A 32 5.33 3.08 10.98
C SER A 32 6.06 2.66 9.71
N LEU A 33 6.39 1.38 9.58
CA LEU A 33 6.95 0.77 8.39
C LEU A 33 6.06 -0.41 8.00
N LYS A 34 5.66 -0.51 6.74
CA LYS A 34 4.94 -1.69 6.23
C LYS A 34 5.54 -2.14 4.90
N ALA A 35 5.63 -3.45 4.73
CA ALA A 35 5.94 -4.10 3.47
C ALA A 35 4.75 -4.97 3.07
N SER A 36 4.31 -4.84 1.83
CA SER A 36 3.18 -5.60 1.25
C SER A 36 3.66 -6.22 -0.05
N TYR A 37 3.49 -7.53 -0.18
CA TYR A 37 3.96 -8.31 -1.31
C TYR A 37 2.80 -9.07 -1.93
N LEU A 38 2.55 -8.81 -3.20
CA LEU A 38 1.52 -9.50 -3.97
C LEU A 38 1.95 -10.94 -4.22
N THR A 39 1.07 -11.88 -3.91
CA THR A 39 1.28 -13.32 -4.05
C THR A 39 0.19 -13.91 -4.93
N HIS A 40 0.58 -14.74 -5.90
CA HIS A 40 -0.32 -15.46 -6.82
C HIS A 40 -1.19 -14.53 -7.68
N ALA A 41 -0.72 -14.21 -8.87
CA ALA A 41 -1.59 -14.23 -10.04
C ALA A 41 -1.76 -15.70 -10.47
N GLN A 42 -2.89 -16.06 -11.07
CA GLN A 42 -3.39 -17.45 -11.17
C GLN A 42 -2.55 -18.48 -11.94
N GLU A 43 -3.02 -19.73 -11.94
CA GLU A 43 -2.50 -20.95 -12.61
C GLU A 43 -2.15 -20.82 -14.12
N ASP A 44 -2.62 -19.76 -14.80
CA ASP A 44 -2.37 -19.47 -16.23
C ASP A 44 -1.72 -18.09 -16.48
N GLN A 45 -1.49 -17.32 -15.41
CA GLN A 45 -0.70 -16.09 -15.48
C GLN A 45 0.76 -16.48 -15.16
N SER A 46 1.71 -15.96 -15.93
CA SER A 46 3.11 -16.30 -15.72
C SER A 46 3.52 -15.98 -14.28
N THR A 47 4.40 -16.80 -13.73
CA THR A 47 5.09 -16.65 -12.44
C THR A 47 5.87 -15.33 -12.27
N GLU A 48 5.58 -14.30 -13.06
CA GLU A 48 6.31 -13.03 -13.19
C GLU A 48 5.51 -11.84 -12.61
N GLU A 49 4.25 -12.02 -12.20
CA GLU A 49 3.47 -10.94 -11.57
C GLU A 49 3.85 -10.74 -10.10
N GLU A 50 5.02 -10.13 -9.89
CA GLU A 50 5.49 -9.71 -8.58
C GLU A 50 5.20 -8.22 -8.38
N MET A 51 4.68 -7.87 -7.19
CA MET A 51 4.61 -6.47 -6.74
C MET A 51 5.00 -6.38 -5.28
N LEU A 52 5.98 -5.53 -4.99
CA LEU A 52 6.37 -5.15 -3.63
C LEU A 52 6.04 -3.68 -3.42
N TYR A 53 5.32 -3.40 -2.34
CA TYR A 53 5.06 -2.06 -1.85
C TYR A 53 5.66 -1.86 -0.46
N LEU A 54 6.57 -0.90 -0.34
CA LEU A 54 7.16 -0.47 0.92
C LEU A 54 6.64 0.91 1.28
N GLU A 55 6.13 1.07 2.50
CA GLU A 55 5.66 2.37 3.01
C GLU A 55 6.28 2.72 4.36
N LEU A 56 6.63 3.99 4.51
CA LEU A 56 7.07 4.63 5.74
C LEU A 56 6.10 5.75 6.09
N GLY A 57 5.52 5.65 7.28
CA GLY A 57 4.63 6.66 7.84
C GLY A 57 5.22 7.33 9.07
N ALA A 58 4.85 8.59 9.27
CA ALA A 58 5.13 9.32 10.49
C ALA A 58 3.88 10.08 10.94
N SER A 59 3.38 9.83 12.15
CA SER A 59 2.17 10.48 12.68
C SER A 59 2.41 11.14 14.04
N PHE A 60 1.99 12.40 14.14
CA PHE A 60 2.20 13.24 15.32
C PHE A 60 0.89 13.86 15.78
N THR A 61 0.61 13.78 17.09
CA THR A 61 -0.40 14.64 17.68
C THR A 61 0.09 16.08 17.71
N ILE A 62 -0.61 16.95 16.98
CA ILE A 62 -0.40 18.39 16.96
C ILE A 62 -1.62 19.08 17.58
N LEU A 63 -1.43 20.22 18.24
CA LEU A 63 -2.55 20.94 18.88
C LEU A 63 -3.37 20.01 19.83
N ASN A 64 -4.60 20.38 20.16
CA ASN A 64 -5.50 19.51 20.92
C ASN A 64 -6.20 18.53 19.98
N GLU A 65 -5.87 17.24 20.14
CA GLU A 65 -6.56 16.10 19.49
C GLU A 65 -6.58 16.19 17.96
N THR A 66 -5.60 16.87 17.37
CA THR A 66 -5.38 16.88 15.93
C THR A 66 -4.15 16.02 15.63
N GLU A 67 -4.20 15.25 14.57
CA GLU A 67 -3.10 14.40 14.12
C GLU A 67 -2.58 14.92 12.77
N LEU A 68 -1.27 15.04 12.64
CA LEU A 68 -0.59 15.33 11.39
C LEU A 68 0.22 14.11 11.00
N ALA A 69 -0.07 13.55 9.83
CA ALA A 69 0.59 12.35 9.33
C ALA A 69 1.26 12.60 7.98
N PHE A 70 2.42 11.99 7.81
CA PHE A 70 3.22 11.96 6.59
C PHE A 70 3.36 10.52 6.11
N HIS A 71 3.42 10.35 4.81
CA HIS A 71 3.52 9.07 4.14
C HIS A 71 4.51 9.15 2.99
N ILE A 72 5.35 8.12 2.84
CA ILE A 72 6.18 7.88 1.67
C ILE A 72 6.04 6.40 1.32
N GLY A 73 5.64 6.12 0.08
CA GLY A 73 5.51 4.79 -0.47
C GLY A 73 6.37 4.59 -1.70
N GLN A 74 6.78 3.34 -1.93
CA GLN A 74 7.44 2.92 -3.15
C GLN A 74 6.91 1.56 -3.57
N SER A 75 6.41 1.48 -4.80
CA SER A 75 5.97 0.26 -5.43
C SER A 75 6.98 -0.15 -6.50
N SER A 76 7.25 -1.45 -6.61
CA SER A 76 8.10 -2.03 -7.66
C SER A 76 7.64 -3.42 -8.04
N GLY A 77 7.98 -3.83 -9.27
CA GLY A 77 7.73 -5.17 -9.80
C GLY A 77 6.97 -5.11 -11.11
N ASP A 78 6.93 -6.22 -11.83
CA ASP A 78 6.43 -6.26 -13.21
C ASP A 78 4.93 -5.92 -13.29
N THR A 79 4.16 -6.27 -12.25
CA THR A 79 2.75 -5.89 -12.12
C THR A 79 2.54 -4.37 -12.04
N VAL A 80 3.53 -3.60 -11.57
CA VAL A 80 3.41 -2.14 -11.52
C VAL A 80 3.21 -1.58 -12.92
N LYS A 81 4.03 -2.02 -13.87
CA LYS A 81 3.96 -1.56 -15.25
C LYS A 81 2.64 -1.95 -15.91
N GLU A 82 2.16 -3.16 -15.66
CA GLU A 82 0.90 -3.63 -16.18
C GLU A 82 -0.29 -2.79 -15.68
N TRP A 83 -0.32 -2.46 -14.38
CA TRP A 83 -1.47 -1.83 -13.75
C TRP A 83 -1.45 -0.30 -13.84
N THR A 84 -0.28 0.33 -13.80
CA THR A 84 -0.15 1.79 -13.75
C THR A 84 0.37 2.39 -15.05
N GLY A 85 1.02 1.60 -15.91
CA GLY A 85 1.72 2.09 -17.09
C GLY A 85 3.04 2.81 -16.81
N GLU A 86 3.50 2.85 -15.55
CA GLU A 86 4.79 3.40 -15.15
C GLU A 86 5.93 2.37 -15.34
N ASP A 87 7.17 2.84 -15.50
CA ASP A 87 8.33 1.96 -15.69
C ASP A 87 8.72 1.23 -14.40
N ASP A 88 8.22 -0.01 -14.25
CA ASP A 88 8.51 -1.07 -13.26
C ASP A 88 8.47 -0.64 -11.77
N SER A 89 8.23 0.63 -11.47
CA SER A 89 8.18 1.21 -10.14
C SER A 89 7.57 2.61 -10.13
N TYR A 90 6.98 3.01 -9.00
CA TYR A 90 6.61 4.41 -8.73
C TYR A 90 6.81 4.73 -7.25
N MET A 91 6.84 6.02 -6.93
CA MET A 91 6.81 6.51 -5.55
C MET A 91 5.58 7.37 -5.32
N ASP A 92 5.04 7.30 -4.11
CA ASP A 92 3.96 8.16 -3.70
C ASP A 92 4.29 8.87 -2.38
N TYR A 93 3.74 10.07 -2.22
CA TYR A 93 3.99 10.93 -1.07
C TYR A 93 2.66 11.48 -0.58
N GLY A 94 2.45 11.43 0.73
CA GLY A 94 1.21 11.88 1.35
C GLY A 94 1.45 12.79 2.55
N VAL A 95 0.56 13.75 2.72
CA VAL A 95 0.38 14.48 3.98
C VAL A 95 -1.11 14.51 4.32
N SER A 96 -1.45 14.29 5.57
CA SER A 96 -2.82 14.37 6.04
C SER A 96 -2.93 15.00 7.41
N ILE A 97 -4.07 15.64 7.66
CA ILE A 97 -4.45 16.15 8.97
C ILE A 97 -5.79 15.54 9.37
N ALA A 98 -5.88 15.02 10.59
CA ALA A 98 -7.07 14.39 11.12
C ALA A 98 -7.49 15.00 12.46
N LYS A 99 -8.80 15.13 12.67
CA LYS A 99 -9.39 15.59 13.94
C LYS A 99 -10.82 15.09 14.07
N ASN A 100 -11.18 14.58 15.25
CA ASN A 100 -12.56 14.17 15.56
C ASN A 100 -13.19 13.22 14.51
N GLY A 101 -12.39 12.30 13.97
CA GLY A 101 -12.83 11.34 12.94
C GLY A 101 -12.94 11.90 11.52
N PHE A 102 -12.62 13.17 11.30
CA PHE A 102 -12.47 13.75 9.95
C PHE A 102 -11.00 13.78 9.55
N THR A 103 -10.70 13.38 8.31
CA THR A 103 -9.35 13.41 7.74
C THR A 103 -9.35 14.14 6.40
N LEU A 104 -8.41 15.05 6.21
CA LEU A 104 -8.10 15.66 4.92
C LEU A 104 -6.66 15.32 4.54
N GLY A 105 -6.46 14.80 3.34
CA GLY A 105 -5.15 14.39 2.84
C GLY A 105 -4.89 14.86 1.42
N LEU A 106 -3.61 15.08 1.12
CA LEU A 106 -3.08 15.30 -0.22
C LEU A 106 -2.06 14.21 -0.51
N VAL A 107 -2.19 13.58 -1.68
CA VAL A 107 -1.28 12.53 -2.14
C VAL A 107 -0.81 12.87 -3.54
N LYS A 108 0.47 12.61 -3.81
CA LYS A 108 1.07 12.70 -5.13
C LYS A 108 1.72 11.36 -5.46
N THR A 109 1.32 10.80 -6.60
CA THR A 109 1.95 9.67 -7.29
C THR A 109 2.61 10.21 -8.55
#